data_AF-A0A7Y2H9N6-F1
#
_entry.id   AF-A0A7Y2H9N6-F1
#
_cell.length_a   1.000
_cell.length_b   1.000
_cell.length_c   1.000
_cell.angle_alpha   90.00
_cell.angle_beta   90.00
_cell.angle_gamma   90.00
#
_symmetry.space_group_name_H-M   'P 1'
#
loop_
_entity.id
_entity.type
_entity.pdbx_description
1 polymer ?
#
loop_
_entity_poly.entity_id
_entity_poly.type
_entity_poly.pdbx_seq_one_letter_code
_entity_poly.pdbx_strand_id
1 'polypeptide(L)' 'AIKDYENLDMENMKITFRRGENTSSYPFWNLLNGPLADAMWHTGQVVSHRRSSGNPFDSTVSLFSGKKRK' A
#
# COMPACT_ATOMS: atom_id res chain seq x y z
N ALA A 1 -18.58 -22.85 -11.88
CA ALA A 1 -18.34 -21.54 -11.27
C ALA A 1 -16.86 -21.10 -11.35
N ILE A 2 -16.11 -21.45 -12.42
CA ILE A 2 -14.65 -21.17 -12.50
C ILE A 2 -14.26 -20.38 -13.79
N LYS A 3 -15.23 -19.95 -14.61
CA LYS A 3 -14.93 -19.35 -15.93
C LYS A 3 -14.79 -17.82 -15.97
N ASP A 4 -15.05 -17.11 -14.87
CA ASP A 4 -15.18 -15.64 -14.93
C ASP A 4 -13.88 -14.88 -14.58
N TYR A 5 -12.75 -15.56 -14.41
CA TYR A 5 -11.47 -14.95 -13.99
C TYR A 5 -10.47 -14.74 -15.15
N GLU A 6 -10.75 -15.26 -16.35
CA GLU A 6 -9.79 -15.24 -17.47
C GLU A 6 -9.53 -13.82 -18.03
N ASN A 7 -10.35 -12.82 -17.67
CA ASN A 7 -10.19 -11.42 -18.10
C ASN A 7 -10.25 -10.43 -16.93
N LEU A 8 -9.58 -10.75 -15.81
CA LEU A 8 -9.34 -9.79 -14.73
C LEU A 8 -8.24 -8.81 -15.14
N ASP A 9 -8.60 -7.86 -16.00
CA ASP A 9 -7.75 -6.71 -16.31
C ASP A 9 -8.01 -5.61 -15.28
N MET A 10 -6.95 -5.07 -14.67
CA MET A 10 -7.03 -3.98 -13.69
C MET A 10 -7.70 -2.73 -14.27
N GLU A 11 -7.65 -2.53 -15.58
CA GLU A 11 -8.34 -1.43 -16.27
C GLU A 11 -9.87 -1.51 -16.14
N ASN A 12 -10.42 -2.73 -16.06
CA ASN A 12 -11.85 -2.98 -15.99
C ASN A 12 -12.39 -2.90 -14.55
N MET A 13 -11.51 -2.87 -13.54
CA MET A 13 -11.88 -2.83 -12.13
C MET A 13 -12.05 -1.39 -11.62
N LYS A 14 -12.99 -0.63 -12.18
CA LYS A 14 -13.22 0.75 -11.73
C LYS A 14 -13.94 0.81 -10.39
N ILE A 15 -13.40 1.59 -9.46
CA ILE A 15 -14.00 1.85 -8.16
C ILE A 15 -15.01 2.96 -8.33
N THR A 16 -16.26 2.69 -7.97
CA THR A 16 -17.36 3.64 -8.12
C THR A 16 -17.87 4.05 -6.75
N PHE A 17 -17.72 5.33 -6.41
CA PHE A 17 -18.28 5.90 -5.19
C PHE A 17 -19.56 6.65 -5.53
N ARG A 18 -20.66 6.27 -4.89
CA ARG A 18 -21.92 7.01 -4.93
C ARG A 18 -22.06 7.87 -3.69
N ARG A 19 -22.21 9.19 -3.89
CA ARG A 19 -22.47 10.15 -2.82
C ARG A 19 -23.67 11.02 -3.22
N GLY A 20 -24.86 10.64 -2.75
CA GLY A 20 -26.12 11.25 -3.17
C GLY A 20 -26.37 10.99 -4.66
N GLU A 21 -26.64 12.04 -5.42
CA GLU A 21 -26.83 11.97 -6.88
C GLU A 21 -25.49 11.87 -7.65
N ASN A 22 -24.37 12.19 -7.01
CA ASN A 22 -23.08 12.20 -7.67
C ASN A 22 -22.42 10.82 -7.62
N THR A 23 -22.00 10.34 -8.79
CA THR A 23 -21.20 9.14 -8.94
C THR A 23 -19.80 9.54 -9.41
N SER A 24 -18.78 9.19 -8.63
CA SER A 24 -17.38 9.36 -9.01
C SER A 24 -16.73 8.00 -9.26
N SER A 25 -15.96 7.90 -10.33
CA SER A 25 -15.28 6.66 -10.71
C SER A 25 -13.78 6.89 -10.74
N TYR A 26 -13.03 5.99 -10.11
CA TYR A 26 -11.57 6.02 -10.07
C TYR A 26 -11.01 4.67 -10.53
N PRO A 27 -9.82 4.66 -11.14
CA PRO A 27 -9.13 3.41 -11.46
C PRO A 27 -8.77 2.67 -10.18
N PHE A 28 -8.76 1.33 -10.25
CA PHE A 28 -8.37 0.46 -9.13
C PHE A 28 -7.01 0.85 -8.53
N TRP A 29 -6.07 1.25 -9.39
CA TRP A 29 -4.71 1.62 -9.03
C TRP A 29 -4.64 2.67 -7.90
N ASN A 30 -5.59 3.60 -7.83
CA ASN A 30 -5.60 4.63 -6.79
C ASN A 30 -5.83 4.05 -5.39
N LEU A 31 -6.56 2.93 -5.28
CA LEU A 31 -6.79 2.22 -4.03
C LEU A 31 -5.54 1.53 -3.51
N LEU A 32 -4.60 1.18 -4.38
CA LEU A 32 -3.32 0.62 -3.97
C LEU A 32 -2.34 1.74 -3.60
N ASN A 33 -2.16 2.73 -4.47
CA ASN A 33 -1.14 3.76 -4.25
C ASN A 33 -1.45 4.69 -3.08
N GLY A 34 -2.71 5.04 -2.84
CA GLY A 34 -3.08 5.93 -1.74
C GLY A 34 -2.61 5.38 -0.39
N PRO A 35 -3.09 4.19 0.02
CA PRO A 35 -2.67 3.54 1.27
C PRO A 35 -1.17 3.21 1.32
N LEU A 36 -0.55 2.81 0.20
CA LEU A 36 0.89 2.55 0.15
C LEU A 36 1.70 3.82 0.40
N ALA A 37 1.31 4.94 -0.22
CA ALA A 37 1.97 6.23 -0.01
C ALA A 37 1.81 6.73 1.43
N ASP A 38 0.62 6.58 2.00
CA ASP A 38 0.32 6.92 3.40
C ASP A 38 1.16 6.08 4.39
N ALA A 39 1.23 4.77 4.18
CA ALA A 39 2.05 3.88 4.98
C ALA A 39 3.54 4.26 4.90
N MET A 40 4.04 4.63 3.73
CA MET A 40 5.42 5.08 3.56
C MET A 40 5.69 6.41 4.26
N TRP A 41 4.75 7.36 4.16
CA TRP A 41 4.81 8.66 4.84
C TRP A 41 4.90 8.51 6.36
N HIS A 42 4.02 7.70 6.95
CA HIS A 42 4.02 7.43 8.38
C HIS A 42 5.21 6.59 8.85
N THR A 43 5.70 5.65 8.03
CA THR A 43 6.90 4.86 8.36
C THR A 43 8.13 5.75 8.51
N GLY A 44 8.27 6.79 7.67
CA GLY A 44 9.35 7.77 7.80
C GLY A 44 9.34 8.49 9.15
N GLN A 45 8.15 8.90 9.61
CA GLN A 45 7.98 9.52 10.93
C GLN A 45 8.39 8.55 12.05
N VAL A 46 7.94 7.28 12.01
CA VAL A 46 8.29 6.27 13.02
C VAL A 46 9.80 6.04 13.05
N VAL A 47 10.46 5.91 11.90
CA VAL A 47 11.92 5.72 11.83
C VAL A 47 12.68 6.91 12.41
N SER A 48 12.21 8.14 12.19
CA SER A 48 12.79 9.34 12.80
C SER A 48 12.72 9.29 14.33
N HIS A 49 11.54 9.00 14.90
CA HIS A 49 11.35 8.90 16.35
C HIS A 49 12.21 7.80 16.98
N ARG A 50 12.35 6.67 16.29
CA ARG A 50 13.22 5.56 16.71
C ARG A 50 14.69 5.98 16.79
N ARG A 51 15.17 6.77 15.83
CA ARG A 51 16.54 7.30 15.85
C ARG A 51 16.73 8.31 16.99
N SER A 52 15.79 9.25 17.15
CA SER A 52 15.88 10.26 18.21
C SER A 52 15.76 9.67 19.62
N SER A 53 15.07 8.55 19.81
CA SER A 53 14.97 7.85 21.10
C SER A 53 16.14 6.91 21.40
N GLY A 54 17.15 6.84 20.52
CA GLY A 54 18.31 5.97 20.71
C GLY A 54 18.07 4.49 20.36
N ASN A 55 16.97 4.16 19.65
CA ASN A 55 16.65 2.80 19.20
C ASN A 55 16.56 2.71 17.66
N PRO A 56 17.68 2.90 16.94
CA PRO A 56 17.69 2.82 15.48
C PRO A 56 17.30 1.42 14.98
N PHE A 57 16.82 1.36 13.74
CA PHE A 57 16.49 0.09 13.08
C PHE A 57 17.76 -0.74 12.84
N ASP A 58 17.67 -2.06 13.08
CA ASP A 58 18.78 -3.01 12.95
C ASP A 58 19.21 -3.15 11.48
N SER A 59 20.46 -2.78 11.17
CA SER A 59 21.02 -2.81 9.81
C SER A 59 21.23 -4.23 9.25
N THR A 60 21.17 -5.25 10.11
CA THR A 60 21.28 -6.65 9.69
C THR A 60 19.97 -7.17 9.10
N VAL A 61 18.84 -6.48 9.28
CA VAL A 61 17.54 -6.95 8.76
C VAL A 61 17.42 -6.66 7.25
N SER A 62 17.10 -7.69 6.47
CA SER A 62 16.72 -7.56 5.06
C SER A 62 15.21 -7.33 4.94
N LEU A 63 14.82 -6.15 4.49
CA LEU A 63 13.41 -5.80 4.25
C LEU A 63 12.77 -6.66 3.14
N PHE A 64 13.53 -7.04 2.11
CA PHE A 64 13.02 -7.85 1.00
C PHE A 64 12.73 -9.29 1.41
N SER A 65 13.63 -9.91 2.18
CA SER A 65 13.51 -11.33 2.57
C SER A 65 12.88 -11.56 3.94
N GLY A 66 12.65 -10.50 4.72
CA GLY A 66 12.12 -10.57 6.08
C GLY A 66 13.03 -11.28 7.09
N LYS A 67 14.30 -11.52 6.73
CA LYS A 67 15.26 -12.27 7.55
C LYS A 67 16.42 -11.38 7.96
N LYS A 68 17.06 -11.70 9.09
CA LYS A 68 18.39 -11.15 9.40
C LYS A 68 19.41 -11.73 8.43
N ARG A 69 20.24 -10.86 7.89
CA ARG A 69 21.48 -11.21 7.19
C ARG A 69 22.40 -11.83 8.25
N LYS A 70 22.89 -13.03 7.96
CA LYS A 70 23.91 -13.69 8.77
C LYS A 70 25.25 -12.97 8.61
#